data_AF-A0A820MRX5-F1
#
_entry.id   AF-A0A820MRX5-F1
#
_cell.length_a   1.000
_cell.length_b   1.000
_cell.length_c   1.000
_cell.angle_alpha   90.00
_cell.angle_beta   90.00
_cell.angle_gamma   90.00
#
_symmetry.space_group_name_H-M   'P 1'
#
loop_
_entity.id
_entity.type
_entity.pdbx_description
1 polymer ?
#
loop_
_entity_poly.entity_id
_entity_poly.type
_entity_poly.pdbx_seq_one_letter_code
_entity_poly.pdbx_strand_id
1 'polypeptide(L)'
;MANGIRYIHQQNSNNTLPSLFGGTDEPSQYSHLLDITYNVLNGYSSKRLLLLNFQKMTDPTGLRSQLWKVFCRRRFTSAFVECIDKPNGVNISSLPSIYMRNRQYPFWLSPRGNGLDCHRTWEALYLDTIPIVL
;
A
#
# COMPACT_ATOMS: atom_id res chain seq x y z
N MET A 1 -6.86 4.45 8.93
CA MET A 1 -6.02 3.30 8.59
C MET A 1 -6.65 1.99 9.05
N ALA A 2 -6.67 1.66 10.36
CA ALA A 2 -7.15 0.35 10.86
C ALA A 2 -8.53 -0.09 10.31
N ASN A 3 -9.53 0.80 10.32
CA ASN A 3 -10.86 0.48 9.79
C ASN A 3 -10.87 0.16 8.29
N GLY A 4 -10.02 0.83 7.50
CA GLY A 4 -9.90 0.55 6.07
C GLY A 4 -9.27 -0.81 5.81
N ILE A 5 -8.22 -1.17 6.56
CA ILE A 5 -7.58 -2.50 6.45
C ILE A 5 -8.55 -3.61 6.85
N ARG A 6 -9.28 -3.44 7.96
CA ARG A 6 -10.32 -4.39 8.39
C ARG A 6 -11.38 -4.62 7.31
N TYR A 7 -11.85 -3.55 6.67
CA TYR A 7 -12.81 -3.66 5.59
C TYR A 7 -12.29 -4.52 4.44
N ILE A 8 -11.04 -4.31 4.01
CA ILE A 8 -10.43 -5.09 2.92
C ILE A 8 -10.38 -6.58 3.23
N HIS A 9 -10.00 -6.95 4.46
CA HIS A 9 -9.91 -8.35 4.87
C HIS A 9 -11.29 -9.00 5.09
N GLN A 10 -12.30 -8.24 5.50
CA GLN A 10 -13.69 -8.72 5.60
C GLN A 10 -14.31 -9.06 4.23
N GLN A 11 -13.87 -8.44 3.13
CA GLN A 11 -14.37 -8.78 1.80
C GLN A 11 -13.82 -10.12 1.25
N ASN A 12 -12.75 -10.65 1.85
CA ASN A 12 -12.17 -11.95 1.48
C ASN A 12 -12.70 -13.11 2.35
N SER A 13 -13.55 -12.84 3.35
CA SER A 13 -13.97 -13.86 4.32
C SER A 13 -15.18 -14.66 3.83
N ASN A 14 -14.92 -15.62 2.94
CA ASN A 14 -15.57 -16.94 3.07
C ASN A 14 -14.76 -17.89 3.97
N ASN A 15 -13.60 -17.47 4.49
CA ASN A 15 -12.84 -18.18 5.51
C ASN A 15 -12.38 -17.22 6.61
N THR A 16 -12.36 -17.76 7.83
CA THR A 16 -12.02 -17.17 9.13
C THR A 16 -11.08 -15.96 9.07
N LEU A 17 -11.56 -14.80 9.53
CA LEU A 17 -10.72 -13.60 9.72
C LEU A 17 -9.50 -13.93 10.60
N PRO A 18 -8.26 -13.62 10.17
CA PRO A 18 -7.14 -13.57 11.09
C PRO A 18 -7.38 -12.45 12.10
N SER A 19 -7.23 -12.75 13.39
CA SER A 19 -7.29 -11.78 14.48
C SER A 19 -6.07 -10.85 14.39
N LEU A 20 -6.19 -9.79 13.59
CA LEU A 20 -5.05 -8.90 13.35
C LEU A 20 -4.60 -8.14 14.61
N PHE A 21 -5.46 -8.00 15.63
CA PHE A 21 -5.15 -7.39 16.93
C PHE A 21 -6.09 -7.92 18.01
N GLY A 22 -5.88 -9.16 18.46
CA GLY A 22 -6.38 -9.69 19.73
C GLY A 22 -5.21 -9.77 20.71
N GLY A 23 -5.39 -9.27 21.93
CA GLY A 23 -4.32 -9.05 22.88
C GLY A 23 -3.56 -10.31 23.31
N THR A 24 -2.33 -10.06 23.76
CA THR A 24 -1.39 -10.99 24.41
C THR A 24 -0.85 -12.10 23.51
N ASP A 25 0.42 -11.94 23.15
CA ASP A 25 1.37 -12.99 22.81
C ASP A 25 1.21 -13.68 21.42
N GLU A 26 2.04 -13.30 20.45
CA GLU A 26 2.55 -14.29 19.49
C GLU A 26 3.37 -15.35 20.27
N PRO A 27 3.50 -16.64 19.85
CA PRO A 27 3.35 -17.20 18.49
C PRO A 27 2.72 -18.62 18.39
N SER A 28 2.00 -18.93 17.30
CA SER A 28 1.97 -20.28 16.65
C SER A 28 0.94 -20.37 15.52
N GLN A 29 1.00 -19.46 14.54
CA GLN A 29 0.54 -19.71 13.16
C GLN A 29 0.90 -18.47 12.38
N TYR A 30 2.15 -18.43 11.93
CA TYR A 30 2.53 -17.53 10.84
C TYR A 30 1.48 -17.65 9.73
N SER A 31 0.95 -16.50 9.32
CA SER A 31 0.06 -16.26 8.17
C SER A 31 -0.20 -17.51 7.34
N HIS A 32 -1.42 -18.03 7.38
CA HIS A 32 -1.83 -19.10 6.49
C HIS A 32 -1.48 -18.66 5.06
N LEU A 33 -0.76 -19.48 4.29
CA LEU A 33 -0.28 -19.19 2.92
C LEU A 33 -1.40 -18.75 1.93
N LEU A 34 -2.66 -18.81 2.37
CA LEU A 34 -3.85 -18.33 1.67
C LEU A 34 -4.06 -16.80 1.75
N ASP A 35 -3.30 -16.06 2.56
CA ASP A 35 -3.33 -14.59 2.56
C ASP A 35 -2.50 -13.98 1.42
N ILE A 36 -1.49 -14.70 0.92
CA ILE A 36 -0.64 -14.28 -0.22
C ILE A 36 -1.45 -14.19 -1.52
N THR A 37 -2.66 -14.72 -1.53
CA THR A 37 -3.30 -15.17 -2.76
C THR A 37 -4.21 -14.15 -3.45
N TYR A 38 -4.49 -12.95 -2.95
CA TYR A 38 -5.33 -12.03 -3.75
C TYR A 38 -4.68 -11.70 -5.11
N ASN A 39 -3.39 -11.37 -5.10
CA ASN A 39 -2.66 -11.01 -6.32
C ASN A 39 -2.19 -12.22 -7.12
N VAL A 40 -1.93 -13.36 -6.46
CA VAL A 40 -1.59 -14.64 -7.12
C VAL A 40 -2.81 -15.26 -7.79
N LEU A 41 -4.00 -15.20 -7.17
CA LEU A 41 -5.24 -15.77 -7.71
C LEU A 41 -5.85 -14.91 -8.82
N ASN A 42 -5.77 -13.58 -8.72
CA ASN A 42 -6.37 -12.69 -9.73
C ASN A 42 -5.42 -12.33 -10.88
N GLY A 43 -4.14 -12.70 -10.78
CA GLY A 43 -3.11 -12.38 -11.76
C GLY A 43 -2.75 -10.89 -11.78
N TYR A 44 -1.47 -10.57 -11.81
CA TYR A 44 -1.07 -9.18 -12.04
C TYR A 44 -1.40 -8.77 -13.47
N SER A 45 -2.15 -7.67 -13.63
CA SER A 45 -2.19 -6.96 -14.90
C SER A 45 -0.77 -6.45 -15.18
N SER A 46 -0.05 -7.10 -16.08
CA SER A 46 1.39 -6.92 -16.37
C SER A 46 1.79 -5.50 -16.74
N LYS A 47 0.82 -4.61 -16.93
CA LYS A 47 1.04 -3.23 -17.31
C LYS A 47 1.44 -2.32 -16.16
N ARG A 48 1.11 -2.58 -14.87
CA ARG A 48 1.41 -1.65 -13.77
C ARG A 48 1.87 -2.38 -12.50
N LEU A 49 3.13 -2.16 -12.11
CA LEU A 49 3.82 -2.86 -11.02
C LEU A 49 4.08 -1.97 -9.80
N LEU A 50 4.41 -0.70 -10.03
CA LEU A 50 4.88 0.20 -8.97
C LEU A 50 3.86 1.31 -8.70
N LEU A 51 3.45 1.43 -7.44
CA LEU A 51 2.57 2.49 -6.96
C LEU A 51 3.34 3.61 -6.25
N LEU A 52 3.15 4.84 -6.73
CA LEU A 52 3.53 6.06 -6.03
C LEU A 52 2.26 6.76 -5.52
N ASN A 53 2.00 6.69 -4.22
CA ASN A 53 0.82 7.29 -3.58
C ASN A 53 1.22 8.05 -2.30
N PHE A 54 1.88 9.20 -2.47
CA PHE A 54 2.29 10.05 -1.37
C PHE A 54 2.26 11.54 -1.75
N GLN A 55 2.16 12.39 -0.73
CA GLN A 55 2.29 13.83 -0.90
C GLN A 55 3.75 14.23 -1.13
N LYS A 56 3.99 15.03 -2.16
CA LYS A 56 5.33 15.38 -2.66
C LYS A 56 6.15 16.24 -1.69
N MET A 57 5.46 17.05 -0.88
CA MET A 57 6.05 18.10 -0.03
C MET A 57 6.16 17.71 1.45
N THR A 58 5.71 16.51 1.84
CA THR A 58 5.75 16.04 3.24
C THR A 58 6.98 15.20 3.53
N ASP A 59 8.12 15.68 3.06
CA ASP A 59 9.45 15.13 3.27
C ASP A 59 10.45 16.30 3.31
N PRO A 60 11.13 16.53 4.45
CA PRO A 60 12.00 17.68 4.63
C PRO A 60 13.25 17.67 3.74
N THR A 61 13.59 16.53 3.14
CA THR A 61 14.79 16.42 2.28
C THR A 61 14.52 16.56 0.80
N GLY A 62 13.24 16.55 0.41
CA GLY A 62 12.83 16.64 -0.99
C GLY A 62 12.99 15.35 -1.82
N LEU A 63 13.37 14.22 -1.24
CA LEU A 63 13.42 12.90 -1.90
C LEU A 63 12.08 12.58 -2.59
N ARG A 64 10.95 12.79 -1.93
CA ARG A 64 9.61 12.58 -2.54
C ARG A 64 9.37 13.40 -3.80
N SER A 65 9.80 14.65 -3.78
CA SER A 65 9.66 15.54 -4.93
C SER A 65 10.60 15.15 -6.08
N GLN A 66 11.80 14.63 -5.77
CA GLN A 66 12.71 14.07 -6.76
C GLN A 66 12.15 12.79 -7.39
N LEU A 67 11.67 11.85 -6.59
CA LEU A 67 11.02 10.61 -7.06
C LEU A 67 9.85 10.92 -7.99
N TRP A 68 9.02 11.91 -7.62
CA TRP A 68 7.91 12.33 -8.48
C TRP A 68 8.37 12.90 -9.82
N LYS A 69 9.45 13.68 -9.83
CA LYS A 69 10.02 14.24 -11.07
C LYS A 69 10.58 13.15 -11.98
N VAL A 70 11.18 12.11 -11.40
CA VAL A 70 11.78 10.98 -12.14
C VAL A 70 10.69 10.07 -12.72
N PHE A 71 9.76 9.62 -11.87
CA PHE A 71 8.80 8.58 -12.26
C PHE A 71 7.51 9.12 -12.88
N CYS A 72 7.05 10.31 -12.50
CA CYS A 72 5.70 10.80 -12.84
C CYS A 72 5.69 11.92 -13.90
N ARG A 73 6.84 12.30 -14.48
CA ARG A 73 6.88 13.27 -15.59
C ARG A 73 6.54 12.60 -16.91
N ARG A 74 5.67 13.24 -17.69
CA ARG A 74 5.00 12.77 -18.95
C ARG A 74 5.90 12.18 -20.05
N ARG A 75 7.22 12.33 -19.98
CA ARG A 75 8.15 11.77 -20.97
C ARG A 75 8.70 10.39 -20.56
N PHE A 76 8.51 10.00 -19.30
CA PHE A 76 9.09 8.79 -18.68
C PHE A 76 8.18 8.10 -17.65
N THR A 77 6.85 8.33 -17.68
CA THR A 77 5.94 7.42 -16.97
C THR A 77 6.06 6.06 -17.62
N SER A 78 6.97 5.28 -17.08
CA SER A 78 7.25 3.93 -17.53
C SER A 78 5.95 3.17 -17.42
N ALA A 79 5.62 2.34 -18.42
CA ALA A 79 4.31 1.68 -18.49
C ALA A 79 3.91 1.05 -17.13
N PHE A 80 4.91 0.54 -16.40
CA PHE A 80 4.79 -0.13 -15.12
C PHE A 80 4.58 0.76 -13.87
N VAL A 81 4.60 2.10 -13.96
CA VAL A 81 4.45 2.98 -12.78
C VAL A 81 3.11 3.69 -12.79
N GLU A 82 2.38 3.60 -11.68
CA GLU A 82 1.21 4.44 -11.42
C GLU A 82 1.53 5.53 -10.40
N CYS A 83 1.26 6.77 -10.77
CA CYS A 83 1.41 7.94 -9.90
C CYS A 83 0.05 8.49 -9.49
N ILE A 84 -0.27 8.40 -8.20
CA ILE A 84 -1.50 8.95 -7.61
C ILE A 84 -1.14 10.13 -6.73
N ASP A 85 -1.58 11.33 -7.14
CA ASP A 85 -1.40 12.53 -6.33
C ASP A 85 -2.34 12.49 -5.12
N LYS A 86 -1.76 12.49 -3.92
CA LYS A 86 -2.53 12.38 -2.68
C LYS A 86 -2.87 13.79 -2.18
N PRO A 87 -4.16 14.15 -2.03
CA PRO A 87 -4.55 15.44 -1.48
C PRO A 87 -4.16 15.55 0.00
N ASN A 88 -4.25 16.77 0.54
CA ASN A 88 -4.08 17.02 1.97
C ASN A 88 -5.25 16.39 2.74
N GLY A 89 -4.99 15.26 3.39
CA GLY A 89 -6.00 14.48 4.08
C GLY A 89 -6.72 13.49 3.17
N VAL A 90 -7.44 12.54 3.78
CA VAL A 90 -8.26 11.54 3.10
C VAL A 90 -9.55 11.36 3.91
N ASN A 91 -10.70 11.38 3.25
CA ASN A 91 -11.96 11.07 3.91
C ASN A 91 -11.98 9.58 4.30
N ILE A 92 -12.32 9.28 5.56
CA ILE A 92 -12.36 7.92 6.09
C ILE A 92 -13.28 7.01 5.27
N SER A 93 -14.41 7.53 4.76
CA SER A 93 -15.34 6.76 3.93
C SER A 93 -14.74 6.31 2.60
N SER A 94 -13.70 7.00 2.11
CA SER A 94 -12.97 6.65 0.89
C SER A 94 -11.80 5.68 1.10
N LEU A 95 -11.41 5.41 2.35
CA LEU A 95 -10.27 4.52 2.64
C LEU A 95 -10.43 3.10 2.05
N PRO A 96 -11.61 2.45 2.15
CA PRO A 96 -11.83 1.15 1.52
C PRO A 96 -11.48 1.12 0.04
N SER A 97 -12.02 2.06 -0.75
CA SER A 97 -11.79 2.09 -2.20
C SER A 97 -10.35 2.46 -2.56
N ILE A 98 -9.71 3.31 -1.75
CA ILE A 98 -8.28 3.62 -1.90
C ILE A 98 -7.42 2.37 -1.66
N TYR A 99 -7.68 1.62 -0.59
CA TYR A 99 -6.91 0.43 -0.27
C TYR A 99 -7.19 -0.73 -1.24
N MET A 100 -8.44 -0.90 -1.70
CA MET A 100 -8.75 -1.85 -2.78
C MET A 100 -7.96 -1.55 -4.04
N ARG A 101 -7.86 -0.27 -4.43
CA ARG A 101 -7.05 0.16 -5.57
C ARG A 101 -5.57 -0.11 -5.33
N ASN A 102 -5.05 0.27 -4.18
CA ASN A 102 -3.61 0.16 -3.89
C ASN A 102 -3.15 -1.31 -3.80
N ARG A 103 -4.01 -2.21 -3.31
CA ARG A 103 -3.72 -3.66 -3.21
C ARG A 103 -3.43 -4.33 -4.55
N GLN A 104 -3.90 -3.74 -5.66
CA GLN A 104 -3.67 -4.26 -7.01
C GLN A 104 -2.21 -4.13 -7.48
N TYR A 105 -1.38 -3.37 -6.78
CA TYR A 105 0.01 -3.13 -7.16
C TYR A 105 0.97 -3.99 -6.32
N PRO A 106 1.88 -4.77 -6.94
CA PRO A 106 2.84 -5.60 -6.21
C PRO A 106 3.81 -4.79 -5.36
N PHE A 107 4.21 -3.61 -5.84
CA PHE A 107 5.20 -2.78 -5.18
C PHE A 107 4.61 -1.41 -4.85
N TRP A 108 4.86 -0.94 -3.62
CA TRP A 108 4.43 0.37 -3.17
C TRP A 108 5.61 1.17 -2.63
N LEU A 109 5.90 2.31 -3.27
CA LEU A 109 6.96 3.21 -2.82
C LEU A 109 6.58 3.88 -1.48
N SER A 110 7.39 3.62 -0.45
CA SER A 110 7.23 4.14 0.91
C SER A 110 8.48 4.91 1.37
N PRO A 111 8.81 6.05 0.72
CA PRO A 111 9.90 6.89 1.17
C PRO A 111 9.52 7.58 2.48
N ARG A 112 10.49 7.89 3.33
CA ARG A 112 10.23 8.59 4.60
C ARG A 112 9.44 9.88 4.45
N GLY A 113 8.70 10.25 5.51
CA GLY A 113 7.81 11.40 5.54
C GLY A 113 8.38 12.58 6.31
N ASN A 114 7.51 13.23 7.08
CA ASN A 114 7.94 14.23 8.05
C ASN A 114 8.79 13.59 9.17
N GLY A 115 8.56 12.30 9.46
CA GLY A 115 9.42 11.48 10.32
C GLY A 115 10.19 10.42 9.53
N LEU A 116 11.09 9.72 10.24
CA LEU A 116 11.84 8.59 9.71
C LEU A 116 10.90 7.48 9.22
N ASP A 117 9.89 7.16 10.05
CA ASP A 117 8.90 6.16 9.72
C ASP A 117 7.78 6.70 8.86
N CYS A 118 7.35 5.86 7.92
CA CYS A 118 6.29 6.17 6.98
C CYS A 118 5.13 5.19 7.21
N HIS A 119 3.96 5.72 7.55
CA HIS A 119 2.72 4.94 7.71
C HIS A 119 2.39 4.05 6.50
N ARG A 120 2.84 4.41 5.29
CA ARG A 120 2.64 3.61 4.07
C ARG A 120 3.35 2.26 4.12
N THR A 121 4.46 2.15 4.83
CA THR A 121 5.17 0.87 4.97
C THR A 121 4.24 -0.15 5.60
N TRP A 122 3.56 0.24 6.67
CA TRP A 122 2.56 -0.59 7.36
C TRP A 122 1.33 -0.83 6.50
N GLU A 123 0.79 0.21 5.84
CA GLU A 123 -0.35 0.05 4.91
C GLU A 123 -0.05 -0.96 3.81
N ALA A 124 1.16 -0.92 3.24
CA ALA A 124 1.58 -1.81 2.17
C ALA A 124 1.64 -3.26 2.65
N LEU A 125 2.28 -3.51 3.79
CA LEU A 125 2.38 -4.85 4.40
C LEU A 125 1.00 -5.43 4.70
N TYR A 126 0.09 -4.64 5.29
CA TYR A 126 -1.28 -5.09 5.58
C TYR A 126 -2.14 -5.38 4.34
N LEU A 127 -1.70 -4.92 3.17
CA LEU A 127 -2.39 -5.14 1.89
C LEU A 127 -1.69 -6.18 1.01
N ASP A 128 -0.73 -6.93 1.56
CA ASP A 128 0.09 -7.92 0.82
C ASP A 128 0.83 -7.31 -0.38
N THR A 129 1.28 -6.07 -0.22
CA THR A 129 2.10 -5.36 -1.21
C THR A 129 3.51 -5.16 -0.64
N ILE A 130 4.53 -5.25 -1.49
CA ILE A 130 5.93 -5.14 -1.08
C ILE A 130 6.29 -3.65 -0.96
N PRO A 131 6.58 -3.13 0.25
CA PRO A 131 7.02 -1.75 0.39
C PRO A 131 8.45 -1.58 -0.11
N ILE A 132 8.69 -0.53 -0.91
CA ILE A 132 10.04 -0.07 -1.27
C ILE A 132 10.38 1.11 -0.37
N VAL A 133 11.25 0.88 0.62
CA VAL A 133 11.65 1.87 1.63
C VAL A 133 12.92 2.59 1.18
N LEU A 134 12.95 3.92 1.34
CA LEU A 134 14.03 4.83 0.94
C LEU A 134 14.22 5.97 1.95
#